data_AF-A0A818IT24-F1
#
_entry.id   AF-A0A818IT24-F1
#
_cell.length_a   1.000
_cell.length_b   1.000
_cell.length_c   1.000
_cell.angle_alpha   90.00
_cell.angle_beta   90.00
_cell.angle_gamma   90.00
#
_symmetry.space_group_name_H-M   'P 1'
#
loop_
_entity.id
_entity.type
_entity.pdbx_description
1 polymer ?
#
loop_
_entity_poly.entity_id
_entity_poly.type
_entity_poly.pdbx_seq_one_letter_code
_entity_poly.pdbx_strand_id
1 'polypeptide(L)'
;MLRNRPLENFYKLANTSFPDGDYSNGISLLADQYKIYELSIVCRIYLEIVAIILSVICLYDDNQWQVDAFAVVLAWTTVLSYLRFVPIFGANVVLLEVIMLKFLWFLPVLAVLICSHSAVFYMLLQNQSVFSTITFAWFRSIFMILDVGYEDFFLCCGVTMTILVNHFRIALAVGEIANLSTIARVRNATRRYELLFEYEIFRLQCLWSLAPVHRCHEYIEKTSNR
;
A
#
# COMPACT_ATOMS: atom_id res chain seq x y z
N MET A 1 5.92 -24.45 -34.94
CA MET A 1 4.74 -23.60 -35.26
C MET A 1 3.83 -23.39 -34.04
N LEU A 2 4.34 -22.84 -32.93
CA LEU A 2 3.56 -22.55 -31.70
C LEU A 2 3.85 -21.14 -31.15
N ARG A 3 4.15 -20.16 -32.02
CA ARG A 3 4.82 -18.92 -31.58
C ARG A 3 3.94 -17.68 -31.35
N ASN A 4 2.64 -17.68 -31.67
CA ASN A 4 1.86 -16.42 -31.64
C ASN A 4 0.55 -16.43 -30.82
N ARG A 5 0.13 -17.55 -30.22
CA ARG A 5 -1.12 -17.58 -29.42
C ARG A 5 -1.18 -16.65 -28.20
N PRO A 6 -0.09 -16.34 -27.46
CA PRO A 6 -0.22 -15.50 -26.27
C PRO A 6 -0.49 -14.02 -26.61
N LEU A 7 -0.02 -13.54 -27.76
CA LEU A 7 -0.22 -12.16 -28.21
C LEU A 7 -1.66 -11.89 -28.65
N GLU A 8 -2.30 -12.81 -29.37
CA GLU A 8 -3.72 -12.69 -29.75
C GLU A 8 -4.64 -12.66 -28.52
N ASN A 9 -4.35 -13.46 -27.51
CA ASN A 9 -5.11 -13.44 -26.26
C ASN A 9 -4.91 -12.14 -25.47
N PHE A 10 -3.71 -11.56 -25.53
CA PHE A 10 -3.43 -10.26 -24.92
C PHE A 10 -4.18 -9.12 -25.62
N TYR A 11 -4.18 -9.09 -26.96
CA TYR A 11 -4.94 -8.11 -27.73
C TYR A 11 -6.46 -8.24 -27.53
N LYS A 12 -6.97 -9.47 -27.43
CA LYS A 12 -8.39 -9.70 -27.09
C LYS A 12 -8.72 -9.21 -25.68
N LEU A 13 -7.86 -9.47 -24.68
CA LEU A 13 -8.08 -8.96 -23.33
C LEU A 13 -8.04 -7.42 -23.29
N ALA A 14 -7.05 -6.81 -23.95
CA ALA A 14 -6.88 -5.36 -24.01
C ALA A 14 -8.08 -4.65 -24.67
N ASN A 15 -8.59 -5.21 -25.77
CA ASN A 15 -9.77 -4.67 -26.46
C ASN A 15 -11.07 -4.86 -25.65
N THR A 16 -11.14 -5.83 -24.72
CA THR A 16 -12.31 -5.97 -23.83
C THR A 16 -12.30 -5.01 -22.65
N SER A 17 -11.15 -4.57 -22.17
CA SER A 17 -11.04 -3.65 -21.04
C SER A 17 -11.08 -2.17 -21.44
N PHE A 18 -10.76 -1.84 -22.70
CA PHE A 18 -10.83 -0.47 -23.24
C PHE A 18 -11.45 -0.48 -24.65
N PRO A 19 -12.78 -0.55 -24.77
CA PRO A 19 -13.47 -0.70 -26.06
C PRO A 19 -13.31 0.53 -26.98
N ASP A 20 -13.00 1.70 -26.43
CA ASP A 20 -12.96 2.96 -27.19
C ASP A 20 -11.59 3.27 -27.82
N GLY A 21 -10.60 2.38 -27.71
CA GLY A 21 -9.31 2.52 -28.39
C GLY A 21 -8.44 3.71 -27.93
N ASP A 22 -8.83 4.42 -26.88
CA ASP A 22 -8.09 5.58 -26.37
C ASP A 22 -7.00 5.17 -25.35
N TYR A 23 -6.00 4.44 -25.86
CA TYR A 23 -4.84 4.01 -25.10
C TYR A 23 -3.98 5.18 -24.59
N SER A 24 -4.12 6.36 -25.19
CA SER A 24 -3.34 7.56 -24.86
C SER A 24 -3.65 8.07 -23.45
N ASN A 25 -4.93 8.04 -23.07
CA ASN A 25 -5.42 8.45 -21.76
C ASN A 25 -5.10 7.44 -20.64
N GLY A 26 -4.98 6.15 -20.97
CA GLY A 26 -4.57 5.13 -20.01
C GLY A 26 -3.09 5.24 -19.61
N ILE A 27 -2.22 5.51 -20.57
CA ILE A 27 -0.77 5.62 -20.34
C ILE A 27 -0.43 6.87 -19.52
N SER A 28 -1.08 8.01 -19.81
CA SER A 28 -0.88 9.24 -19.03
C SER A 28 -1.31 9.07 -17.56
N LEU A 29 -2.43 8.39 -17.32
CA LEU A 29 -2.94 8.16 -15.97
C LEU A 29 -2.04 7.23 -15.14
N LEU A 30 -1.40 6.25 -15.79
CA LEU A 30 -0.41 5.38 -15.14
C LEU A 30 0.90 6.12 -14.81
N ALA A 31 1.33 7.02 -15.70
CA ALA A 31 2.52 7.85 -15.46
C ALA A 31 2.32 8.81 -14.27
N ASP A 32 1.13 9.40 -14.15
CA ASP A 32 0.80 10.28 -13.03
C ASP A 32 0.72 9.53 -11.70
N GLN A 33 0.13 8.32 -11.69
CA GLN A 33 0.14 7.45 -10.51
C GLN A 33 1.57 7.16 -10.03
N TYR A 34 2.47 6.81 -10.95
CA TYR A 34 3.86 6.50 -10.62
C TYR A 34 4.59 7.70 -9.99
N LYS A 35 4.40 8.92 -10.53
CA LYS A 35 4.99 10.14 -9.95
C LYS A 35 4.51 10.43 -8.53
N ILE A 36 3.21 10.26 -8.27
CA ILE A 36 2.65 10.45 -6.92
C ILE A 36 3.28 9.44 -5.94
N TYR A 37 3.51 8.20 -6.38
CA TYR A 37 4.17 7.20 -5.55
C TYR A 37 5.63 7.53 -5.26
N GLU A 38 6.42 7.92 -6.26
CA GLU A 38 7.80 8.34 -6.05
C GLU A 38 7.89 9.50 -5.06
N LEU A 39 7.04 10.51 -5.22
CA LEU A 39 6.97 11.64 -4.30
C LEU A 39 6.62 11.18 -2.88
N SER A 40 5.69 10.24 -2.72
CA SER A 40 5.31 9.70 -1.41
C SER A 40 6.46 8.98 -0.72
N ILE A 41 7.30 8.25 -1.46
CA ILE A 41 8.46 7.53 -0.92
C ILE A 41 9.52 8.54 -0.50
N VAL A 42 9.81 9.54 -1.33
CA VAL A 42 10.77 10.61 -1.01
C VAL A 42 10.34 11.37 0.24
N CYS A 43 9.06 11.72 0.38
CA CYS A 43 8.53 12.37 1.58
C CYS A 43 8.70 11.49 2.85
N ARG A 44 8.46 10.18 2.76
CA ARG A 44 8.64 9.25 3.91
C ARG A 44 10.10 9.16 4.35
N ILE A 45 11.02 9.02 3.40
CA ILE A 45 12.46 8.99 3.69
C ILE A 45 12.90 10.30 4.33
N TYR A 46 12.41 11.44 3.83
CA TYR A 46 12.73 12.74 4.42
C TYR A 46 12.21 12.85 5.86
N LEU A 47 10.98 12.41 6.13
CA LEU A 47 10.42 12.38 7.49
C LEU A 47 11.23 11.47 8.44
N GLU A 48 11.69 10.33 7.95
CA GLU A 48 12.53 9.40 8.71
C GLU A 48 13.88 10.02 9.07
N ILE A 49 14.55 10.67 8.11
CA ILE A 49 15.80 11.41 8.35
C ILE A 49 15.59 12.52 9.38
N VAL A 50 14.50 13.29 9.26
CA VAL A 50 14.16 14.35 10.23
C VAL A 50 13.92 13.76 11.62
N ALA A 51 13.21 12.63 11.73
CA ALA A 51 12.98 11.95 13.01
C ALA A 51 14.28 11.47 13.66
N ILE A 52 15.22 10.94 12.87
CA ILE A 52 16.55 10.52 13.35
C ILE A 52 17.37 11.73 13.81
N ILE A 53 17.38 12.83 13.05
CA ILE A 53 18.08 14.06 13.45
C ILE A 53 17.47 14.60 14.76
N LEU A 54 16.15 14.61 14.88
CA LEU A 54 15.46 15.06 16.08
C LEU A 54 15.80 14.17 17.28
N SER A 55 15.86 12.85 17.10
CA SER A 55 16.31 11.90 18.12
C SER A 55 17.73 12.24 18.63
N VAL A 56 18.67 12.50 17.71
CA VAL A 56 20.05 12.88 18.06
C VAL A 56 20.09 14.22 18.81
N ILE A 57 19.26 15.20 18.43
CA ILE A 57 19.19 16.49 19.14
C ILE A 57 18.61 16.30 20.56
N CYS A 58 17.65 15.40 20.73
CA CYS A 58 16.96 15.12 21.99
C CYS A 58 17.69 14.11 22.90
N LEU A 59 18.97 13.78 22.64
CA LEU A 59 19.76 12.76 23.36
C LEU A 59 19.81 12.88 24.90
N TYR A 60 19.44 14.03 25.45
CA TYR A 60 19.47 14.30 26.90
C TYR A 60 18.09 14.55 27.52
N ASP A 61 17.01 14.38 26.75
CA ASP A 61 15.64 14.63 27.20
C ASP A 61 14.87 13.31 27.38
N ASP A 62 13.98 13.22 28.36
CA ASP A 62 13.12 12.06 28.61
C ASP A 62 12.20 11.76 27.40
N ASN A 63 12.00 12.77 26.54
CA ASN A 63 11.25 12.66 25.30
C ASN A 63 11.96 11.85 24.20
N GLN A 64 13.26 11.55 24.34
CA GLN A 64 14.02 10.77 23.36
C GLN A 64 13.33 9.45 23.02
N TRP A 65 12.86 8.72 24.04
CA TRP A 65 12.19 7.43 23.87
C TRP A 65 10.93 7.51 23.02
N GLN A 66 10.20 8.63 23.09
CA GLN A 66 8.99 8.84 22.28
C GLN A 66 9.35 9.11 20.82
N VAL A 67 10.38 9.93 20.57
CA VAL A 67 10.88 10.21 19.22
C VAL A 67 11.47 8.96 18.57
N ASP A 68 12.22 8.17 19.33
CA ASP A 68 12.81 6.90 18.87
C ASP A 68 11.73 5.87 18.52
N ALA A 69 10.70 5.73 19.37
CA ALA A 69 9.56 4.86 19.07
C ALA A 69 8.85 5.31 17.78
N PHE A 70 8.66 6.61 17.58
CA PHE A 70 8.07 7.15 16.37
C PHE A 70 8.94 6.89 15.12
N ALA A 71 10.26 7.09 15.22
CA ALA A 71 11.21 6.81 14.16
C ALA A 71 11.19 5.32 13.75
N VAL A 72 11.16 4.41 14.73
CA VAL A 72 11.07 2.96 14.48
C VAL A 72 9.76 2.61 13.78
N VAL A 73 8.63 3.17 14.21
CA VAL A 73 7.33 2.96 13.52
C VAL A 73 7.39 3.46 12.08
N LEU A 74 7.95 4.67 11.85
CA LEU A 74 8.13 5.20 10.49
C LEU A 74 8.99 4.27 9.64
N ALA A 75 10.14 3.83 10.14
CA ALA A 75 11.03 2.90 9.44
C ALA A 75 10.30 1.61 9.03
N TRP A 76 9.48 1.03 9.91
CA TRP A 76 8.65 -0.14 9.57
C TRP A 76 7.63 0.16 8.47
N THR A 77 7.00 1.34 8.48
CA THR A 77 6.11 1.73 7.37
C THR A 77 6.86 1.92 6.06
N THR A 78 8.09 2.44 6.09
CA THR A 78 8.97 2.56 4.92
C THR A 78 9.34 1.17 4.38
N VAL A 79 9.69 0.23 5.26
CA VAL A 79 9.96 -1.17 4.88
C VAL A 79 8.75 -1.81 4.20
N LEU A 80 7.54 -1.59 4.72
CA LEU A 80 6.31 -2.08 4.07
C LEU A 80 6.15 -1.52 2.64
N SER A 81 6.49 -0.25 2.41
CA SER A 81 6.49 0.35 1.06
C SER A 81 7.52 -0.33 0.14
N TYR A 82 8.70 -0.69 0.62
CA TYR A 82 9.70 -1.41 -0.18
C TYR A 82 9.31 -2.85 -0.51
N LEU A 83 8.55 -3.54 0.37
CA LEU A 83 8.02 -4.88 0.07
C LEU A 83 7.12 -4.92 -1.16
N ARG A 84 6.64 -3.76 -1.64
CA ARG A 84 5.91 -3.63 -2.91
C ARG A 84 6.72 -4.07 -4.14
N PHE A 85 8.04 -3.92 -4.09
CA PHE A 85 8.93 -4.29 -5.20
C PHE A 85 9.22 -5.79 -5.24
N VAL A 86 8.96 -6.51 -4.16
CA VAL A 86 9.15 -7.96 -4.11
C VAL A 86 8.00 -8.65 -4.84
N PRO A 87 8.24 -9.50 -5.85
CA PRO A 87 7.19 -10.07 -6.70
C PRO A 87 6.17 -10.94 -5.94
N ILE A 88 6.56 -11.50 -4.80
CA ILE A 88 5.69 -12.33 -3.95
C ILE A 88 4.78 -11.47 -3.08
N PHE A 89 5.32 -10.42 -2.45
CA PHE A 89 4.58 -9.58 -1.50
C PHE A 89 3.89 -8.38 -2.13
N GLY A 90 4.33 -7.96 -3.32
CA GLY A 90 3.94 -6.68 -3.89
C GLY A 90 2.45 -6.54 -4.15
N ALA A 91 1.77 -7.62 -4.55
CA ALA A 91 0.33 -7.63 -4.70
C ALA A 91 -0.41 -7.44 -3.35
N ASN A 92 0.09 -8.06 -2.28
CA ASN A 92 -0.51 -7.97 -0.95
C ASN A 92 -0.31 -6.57 -0.35
N VAL A 93 0.86 -5.96 -0.55
CA VAL A 93 1.14 -4.59 -0.08
C VAL A 93 0.23 -3.58 -0.77
N VAL A 94 0.05 -3.68 -2.09
CA VAL A 94 -0.87 -2.80 -2.84
C VAL A 94 -2.31 -2.99 -2.37
N LEU A 95 -2.73 -4.23 -2.13
CA LEU A 95 -4.05 -4.52 -1.59
C LEU A 95 -4.25 -3.90 -0.20
N LEU A 96 -3.26 -4.04 0.68
CA LEU A 96 -3.28 -3.45 2.01
C LEU A 96 -3.38 -1.92 1.95
N GLU A 97 -2.61 -1.28 1.08
CA GLU A 97 -2.63 0.18 0.90
C GLU A 97 -4.01 0.69 0.46
N VAL A 98 -4.65 0.00 -0.50
CA VAL A 98 -6.00 0.35 -0.96
C VAL A 98 -7.01 0.19 0.17
N ILE A 99 -6.96 -0.92 0.92
CA ILE A 99 -7.86 -1.15 2.07
C ILE A 99 -7.66 -0.08 3.15
N MET A 100 -6.41 0.27 3.46
CA MET A 100 -6.08 1.31 4.44
C MET A 100 -6.62 2.69 4.02
N LEU A 101 -6.49 3.05 2.74
CA LEU A 101 -7.02 4.31 2.23
C LEU A 101 -8.54 4.35 2.35
N LYS A 102 -9.25 3.28 1.96
CA LYS A 102 -10.71 3.19 2.12
C LYS A 102 -11.14 3.22 3.58
N PHE A 103 -10.37 2.59 4.46
CA PHE A 103 -10.61 2.67 5.90
C PHE A 103 -10.45 4.11 6.43
N LEU A 104 -9.49 4.87 5.90
CA LEU A 104 -9.33 6.29 6.23
C LEU A 104 -10.55 7.12 5.83
N TRP A 105 -11.16 6.84 4.67
CA TRP A 105 -12.42 7.48 4.26
C TRP A 105 -13.61 7.11 5.15
N PHE A 106 -13.58 5.96 5.81
CA PHE A 106 -14.60 5.55 6.78
C PHE A 106 -14.40 6.18 8.18
N LEU A 107 -13.19 6.65 8.50
CA LEU A 107 -12.83 7.19 9.81
C LEU A 107 -13.77 8.31 10.30
N PRO A 108 -14.23 9.27 9.47
CA PRO A 108 -15.19 10.29 9.90
C PRO A 108 -16.53 9.73 10.38
N VAL A 109 -17.05 8.70 9.68
CA VAL A 109 -18.30 8.02 10.07
C VAL A 109 -18.11 7.30 11.40
N LEU A 110 -16.98 6.59 11.54
CA LEU A 110 -16.62 5.92 12.78
C LEU A 110 -16.45 6.92 13.94
N ALA A 111 -15.85 8.09 13.69
CA ALA A 111 -15.67 9.13 14.70
C ALA A 111 -17.02 9.67 15.21
N VAL A 112 -18.00 9.92 14.33
CA VAL A 112 -19.36 10.32 14.74
C VAL A 112 -20.00 9.25 15.63
N LEU A 113 -19.90 7.97 15.24
CA LEU A 113 -20.43 6.86 16.03
C LEU A 113 -19.80 6.78 17.42
N ILE A 114 -18.46 6.88 17.51
CA ILE A 114 -17.73 6.86 18.78
C ILE A 114 -18.12 8.05 19.65
N CYS A 115 -18.23 9.25 19.08
CA CYS A 115 -18.62 10.46 19.82
C CYS A 115 -20.04 10.35 20.37
N SER A 116 -21.01 9.90 19.56
CA SER A 116 -22.38 9.67 20.01
C SER A 116 -22.43 8.64 21.13
N HIS A 117 -21.69 7.53 21.00
CA HIS A 117 -21.67 6.48 21.99
C HIS A 117 -21.02 6.91 23.31
N SER A 118 -19.89 7.60 23.21
CA SER A 118 -19.17 8.17 24.36
C SER A 118 -20.03 9.16 25.13
N ALA A 119 -20.81 10.00 24.45
CA ALA A 119 -21.69 10.97 25.09
C ALA A 119 -22.81 10.27 25.89
N VAL A 120 -23.41 9.21 25.32
CA VAL A 120 -24.43 8.41 26.00
C VAL A 120 -23.86 7.73 27.24
N PHE A 121 -22.68 7.11 27.15
CA PHE A 121 -22.05 6.49 28.33
C PHE A 121 -21.62 7.49 29.38
N TYR A 122 -21.10 8.65 28.97
CA TYR A 122 -20.77 9.71 29.90
C TYR A 122 -22.00 10.13 30.71
N MET A 123 -23.16 10.33 30.06
CA MET A 123 -24.39 10.69 30.77
C MET A 123 -24.94 9.57 31.67
N LEU A 124 -24.90 8.31 31.21
CA LEU A 124 -25.46 7.18 31.95
C LEU A 124 -24.57 6.72 33.11
N LEU A 125 -23.24 6.83 32.98
CA LEU A 125 -22.26 6.23 33.87
C LEU A 125 -21.34 7.25 34.56
N GLN A 126 -21.70 8.54 34.56
CA GLN A 126 -20.90 9.60 35.20
C GLN A 126 -20.50 9.31 36.66
N ASN A 127 -21.26 8.48 37.37
CA ASN A 127 -20.96 8.09 38.76
C ASN A 127 -19.80 7.08 38.88
N GLN A 128 -19.34 6.47 37.78
CA GLN A 128 -18.18 5.59 37.77
C GLN A 128 -16.91 6.39 37.47
N SER A 129 -15.83 6.09 38.20
CA SER A 129 -14.53 6.76 38.03
C SER A 129 -13.99 6.69 36.59
N VAL A 130 -14.30 5.61 35.88
CA VAL A 130 -13.89 5.34 34.49
C VAL A 130 -14.55 6.31 33.49
N PHE A 131 -15.74 6.83 33.80
CA PHE A 131 -16.50 7.74 32.94
C PHE A 131 -16.62 9.15 33.55
N SER A 132 -15.73 9.49 34.49
CA SER A 132 -15.71 10.77 35.19
C SER A 132 -15.44 11.98 34.28
N THR A 133 -14.75 11.77 33.15
CA THR A 133 -14.52 12.81 32.14
C THR A 133 -14.94 12.34 30.76
N ILE A 134 -15.39 13.28 29.92
CA ILE A 134 -15.78 13.00 28.54
C ILE A 134 -14.63 12.39 27.72
N THR A 135 -13.39 12.83 27.96
CA THR A 135 -12.20 12.31 27.27
C THR A 135 -11.94 10.85 27.64
N PHE A 136 -12.05 10.49 28.93
CA PHE A 136 -11.93 9.09 29.35
C PHE A 136 -13.07 8.23 28.79
N ALA A 137 -14.30 8.73 28.78
CA ALA A 137 -15.43 8.03 28.17
C ALA A 137 -15.21 7.77 26.66
N TRP A 138 -14.57 8.71 25.96
CA TRP A 138 -14.27 8.60 24.54
C TRP A 138 -13.22 7.52 24.26
N PHE A 139 -12.09 7.57 24.97
CA PHE A 139 -11.08 6.50 24.90
C PHE A 139 -11.66 5.14 25.31
N ARG A 140 -12.51 5.12 26.34
CA ARG A 140 -13.15 3.88 26.79
C ARG A 140 -14.07 3.30 25.72
N SER A 141 -14.83 4.15 25.02
CA SER A 141 -15.68 3.73 23.90
C SER A 141 -14.87 3.15 22.75
N ILE A 142 -13.67 3.69 22.47
CA ILE A 142 -12.74 3.11 21.47
C ILE A 142 -12.29 1.71 21.90
N PHE A 143 -11.87 1.55 23.16
CA PHE A 143 -11.44 0.23 23.67
C PHE A 143 -12.56 -0.80 23.70
N MET A 144 -13.80 -0.38 23.96
CA MET A 144 -14.97 -1.27 23.88
C MET A 144 -15.21 -1.77 22.45
N ILE A 145 -15.02 -0.95 21.42
CA ILE A 145 -15.13 -1.39 20.01
C ILE A 145 -14.04 -2.41 19.67
N LEU A 146 -12.85 -2.29 20.28
CA LEU A 146 -11.72 -3.19 20.08
C LEU A 146 -11.78 -4.46 20.93
N ASP A 147 -12.86 -4.66 21.69
CA ASP A 147 -13.08 -5.83 22.54
C ASP A 147 -11.97 -6.03 23.61
N VAL A 148 -11.36 -4.95 24.09
CA VAL A 148 -10.30 -5.02 25.10
C VAL A 148 -10.91 -4.92 26.50
N GLY A 149 -11.27 -6.06 27.09
CA GLY A 149 -11.35 -6.25 28.54
C GLY A 149 -12.61 -5.75 29.26
N TYR A 150 -13.80 -6.02 28.73
CA TYR A 150 -15.05 -5.91 29.49
C TYR A 150 -15.92 -7.15 29.31
N GLU A 151 -15.74 -8.12 30.20
CA GLU A 151 -16.56 -9.34 30.17
C GLU A 151 -17.98 -9.10 30.72
N ASP A 152 -18.19 -8.07 31.56
CA ASP A 152 -19.36 -8.08 32.45
C ASP A 152 -20.40 -6.94 32.29
N PHE A 153 -20.10 -5.80 31.64
CA PHE A 153 -20.91 -4.60 31.92
C PHE A 153 -21.89 -4.10 30.83
N PHE A 154 -21.76 -4.41 29.54
CA PHE A 154 -22.71 -3.88 28.53
C PHE A 154 -22.90 -4.81 27.32
N LEU A 155 -23.61 -5.91 27.53
CA LEU A 155 -23.83 -6.94 26.51
C LEU A 155 -24.73 -6.49 25.35
N CYS A 156 -25.56 -5.46 25.50
CA CYS A 156 -26.46 -5.04 24.40
C CYS A 156 -25.84 -3.93 23.54
N CYS A 157 -25.43 -2.81 24.15
CA CYS A 157 -24.87 -1.67 23.42
C CYS A 157 -23.47 -1.94 22.88
N GLY A 158 -22.62 -2.64 23.65
CA GLY A 158 -21.29 -3.03 23.21
C GLY A 158 -21.35 -4.02 22.06
N VAL A 159 -22.15 -5.08 22.20
CA VAL A 159 -22.28 -6.14 21.17
C VAL A 159 -22.90 -5.61 19.90
N THR A 160 -23.95 -4.78 19.96
CA THR A 160 -24.55 -4.22 18.73
C THR A 160 -23.56 -3.32 17.97
N MET A 161 -22.80 -2.47 18.66
CA MET A 161 -21.80 -1.63 18.03
C MET A 161 -20.59 -2.42 17.52
N THR A 162 -20.03 -3.35 18.31
CA THR A 162 -18.90 -4.18 17.88
C THR A 162 -19.29 -5.06 16.70
N ILE A 163 -20.46 -5.71 16.74
CA ILE A 163 -20.97 -6.51 15.62
C ILE A 163 -21.17 -5.61 14.40
N LEU A 164 -21.89 -4.49 14.52
CA LEU A 164 -22.20 -3.64 13.37
C LEU A 164 -20.94 -3.06 12.75
N VAL A 165 -20.02 -2.52 13.56
CA VAL A 165 -18.76 -1.94 13.08
C VAL A 165 -17.86 -3.03 12.48
N ASN A 166 -17.72 -4.19 13.13
CA ASN A 166 -16.87 -5.26 12.60
C ASN A 166 -17.46 -5.88 11.32
N HIS A 167 -18.77 -6.10 11.25
CA HIS A 167 -19.42 -6.59 10.03
C HIS A 167 -19.32 -5.58 8.89
N PHE A 168 -19.49 -4.29 9.18
CA PHE A 168 -19.34 -3.24 8.18
C PHE A 168 -17.89 -3.17 7.66
N ARG A 169 -16.89 -3.28 8.55
CA ARG A 169 -15.47 -3.32 8.18
C ARG A 169 -15.15 -4.55 7.33
N ILE A 170 -15.64 -5.73 7.71
CA ILE A 170 -15.45 -6.97 6.95
C ILE A 170 -16.14 -6.86 5.59
N ALA A 171 -17.37 -6.36 5.52
CA ALA A 171 -18.11 -6.19 4.26
C ALA A 171 -17.37 -5.25 3.29
N LEU A 172 -16.86 -4.11 3.79
CA LEU A 172 -16.04 -3.20 2.99
C LEU A 172 -14.74 -3.87 2.51
N ALA A 173 -14.04 -4.57 3.41
CA ALA A 173 -12.81 -5.25 3.05
C ALA A 173 -13.04 -6.37 2.03
N VAL A 174 -14.05 -7.22 2.22
CA VAL A 174 -14.36 -8.35 1.34
C VAL A 174 -14.80 -7.88 -0.04
N GLY A 175 -15.65 -6.84 -0.11
CA GLY A 175 -16.08 -6.28 -1.39
C GLY A 175 -14.91 -5.76 -2.24
N GLU A 176 -13.99 -5.03 -1.60
CA GLU A 176 -12.81 -4.49 -2.28
C GLU A 176 -11.79 -5.58 -2.60
N ILE A 177 -11.56 -6.55 -1.71
CA ILE A 177 -10.69 -7.71 -2.00
C ILE A 177 -11.23 -8.49 -3.19
N ALA A 178 -12.54 -8.72 -3.28
CA ALA A 178 -13.14 -9.41 -4.41
C ALA A 178 -12.89 -8.64 -5.72
N ASN A 179 -13.13 -7.33 -5.73
CA ASN A 179 -12.91 -6.48 -6.89
C ASN A 179 -11.42 -6.38 -7.28
N LEU A 180 -10.52 -6.25 -6.31
CA LEU A 180 -9.08 -6.17 -6.55
C LEU A 180 -8.49 -7.52 -6.94
N SER A 181 -9.06 -8.64 -6.50
CA SER A 181 -8.55 -9.98 -6.86
C SER A 181 -8.73 -10.28 -8.35
N THR A 182 -9.81 -9.79 -8.97
CA THR A 182 -10.04 -9.96 -10.41
C THR A 182 -9.04 -9.11 -11.20
N ILE A 183 -8.83 -7.85 -10.78
CA ILE A 183 -7.86 -6.92 -11.39
C ILE A 183 -6.42 -7.42 -11.18
N ALA A 184 -6.08 -7.89 -9.99
CA ALA A 184 -4.72 -8.34 -9.65
C ALA A 184 -4.31 -9.58 -10.43
N ARG A 185 -5.25 -10.49 -10.76
CA ARG A 185 -4.96 -11.64 -11.63
C ARG A 185 -4.52 -11.18 -13.03
N VAL A 186 -5.23 -10.20 -13.59
CA VAL A 186 -4.89 -9.62 -14.89
C VAL A 186 -3.56 -8.86 -14.78
N ARG A 187 -3.39 -8.02 -13.76
CA ARG A 187 -2.18 -7.20 -13.56
C ARG A 187 -0.94 -8.04 -13.30
N ASN A 188 -1.02 -9.12 -12.51
CA ASN A 188 0.11 -10.01 -12.26
C ASN A 188 0.52 -10.78 -13.51
N ALA A 189 -0.43 -11.15 -14.37
CA ALA A 189 -0.11 -11.72 -15.67
C ALA A 189 0.67 -10.70 -16.51
N THR A 190 0.19 -9.46 -16.63
CA THR A 190 0.86 -8.37 -17.37
C THR A 190 2.26 -8.07 -16.83
N ARG A 191 2.42 -7.91 -15.52
CA ARG A 191 3.70 -7.55 -14.90
C ARG A 191 4.76 -8.64 -15.09
N ARG A 192 4.37 -9.92 -15.13
CA ARG A 192 5.30 -11.01 -15.49
C ARG A 192 5.81 -10.88 -16.91
N TYR A 193 4.96 -10.47 -17.86
CA TYR A 193 5.40 -10.23 -19.24
C TYR A 193 6.30 -9.00 -19.34
N GLU A 194 6.01 -7.92 -18.62
CA GLU A 194 6.87 -6.73 -18.58
C GLU A 194 8.26 -7.06 -18.05
N LEU A 195 8.36 -7.77 -16.93
CA LEU A 195 9.66 -8.18 -16.37
C LEU A 195 10.43 -9.13 -17.31
N LEU A 196 9.74 -10.04 -17.99
CA LEU A 196 10.37 -10.90 -19.00
C LEU A 196 10.86 -10.08 -20.21
N PHE A 197 10.11 -9.06 -20.60
CA PHE A 197 10.47 -8.19 -21.71
C PHE A 197 11.66 -7.29 -21.37
N GLU A 198 11.67 -6.68 -20.18
CA GLU A 198 12.82 -5.91 -19.68
C GLU A 198 14.07 -6.80 -19.55
N TYR A 199 13.91 -8.02 -19.07
CA TYR A 199 15.01 -8.99 -19.01
C TYR A 199 15.55 -9.34 -20.40
N GLU A 200 14.68 -9.57 -21.38
CA GLU A 200 15.11 -9.85 -22.76
C GLU A 200 15.76 -8.61 -23.42
N ILE A 201 15.26 -7.40 -23.18
CA ILE A 201 15.93 -6.17 -23.63
C ILE A 201 17.32 -6.06 -23.01
N PHE A 202 17.43 -6.22 -21.69
CA PHE A 202 18.70 -6.17 -20.99
C PHE A 202 19.67 -7.24 -21.52
N ARG A 203 19.19 -8.46 -21.73
CA ARG A 203 19.95 -9.56 -22.32
C ARG A 203 20.42 -9.24 -23.75
N LEU A 204 19.56 -8.69 -24.60
CA LEU A 204 19.91 -8.26 -25.95
C LEU A 204 20.93 -7.12 -25.92
N GLN A 205 20.79 -6.16 -25.01
CA GLN A 205 21.73 -5.05 -24.85
C GLN A 205 23.11 -5.54 -24.40
N CYS A 206 23.16 -6.52 -23.49
CA CYS A 206 24.41 -7.21 -23.12
C CYS A 206 25.01 -8.03 -24.28
N LEU A 207 24.20 -8.75 -25.05
CA LEU A 207 24.68 -9.49 -26.23
C LEU A 207 25.24 -8.54 -27.30
N TRP A 208 24.61 -7.37 -27.47
CA TRP A 208 25.06 -6.36 -28.42
C TRP A 208 26.34 -5.65 -27.96
N SER A 209 26.52 -5.41 -26.66
CA SER A 209 27.77 -4.87 -26.12
C SER A 209 28.94 -5.86 -26.18
N LEU A 210 28.67 -7.18 -26.20
CA LEU A 210 29.67 -8.24 -26.40
C LEU A 210 30.00 -8.50 -27.89
N ALA A 211 29.18 -8.01 -28.82
CA ALA A 211 29.32 -8.30 -30.25
C ALA A 211 30.46 -7.56 -31.00
N PRO A 212 31.04 -6.41 -30.58
CA PRO A 212 32.03 -5.70 -31.39
C PRO A 212 33.41 -5.73 -30.74
N VAL A 213 34.07 -6.90 -30.72
CA VAL A 213 35.54 -6.94 -30.66
C VAL A 213 36.10 -7.87 -31.75
N HIS A 214 35.41 -8.97 -32.06
CA HIS A 214 35.94 -9.93 -33.03
C HIS A 214 35.83 -9.51 -34.50
N ARG A 215 34.94 -8.57 -34.85
CA ARG A 215 34.77 -8.09 -36.25
C ARG A 215 35.57 -6.85 -36.62
N CYS A 216 36.16 -6.13 -35.65
CA CYS A 216 37.05 -5.00 -35.97
C CYS A 216 38.48 -5.46 -36.30
N HIS A 217 38.95 -6.59 -35.78
CA HIS A 217 40.29 -7.09 -36.08
C HIS A 217 40.44 -7.58 -37.53
N GLU A 218 39.41 -8.24 -38.07
CA GLU A 218 39.45 -8.81 -39.44
C GLU A 218 39.38 -7.73 -40.53
N TYR A 219 38.80 -6.56 -40.22
CA TYR A 219 38.74 -5.44 -41.15
C TYR A 219 40.05 -4.64 -41.18
N ILE A 220 40.73 -4.49 -40.04
CA ILE A 220 42.05 -3.82 -39.95
C ILE A 220 43.12 -4.64 -40.70
N GLU A 221 43.09 -5.96 -40.60
CA GLU A 221 44.06 -6.84 -41.27
C GLU A 221 43.90 -6.83 -42.81
N LYS A 222 42.67 -6.68 -43.32
CA LYS A 222 42.42 -6.53 -44.77
C LYS A 222 42.79 -5.16 -45.33
N THR A 223 42.78 -4.10 -44.53
CA THR A 223 43.22 -2.77 -44.97
C THR A 223 44.72 -2.52 -44.81
N SER A 224 45.44 -3.32 -44.01
CA SER A 224 46.89 -3.21 -43.84
C SER A 224 47.71 -3.89 -44.97
N ASN A 225 47.08 -4.71 -45.81
CA ASN A 225 47.72 -5.41 -46.93
C ASN A 225 47.44 -4.76 -48.31
N ARG A 226 46.98 -3.50 -48.32
CA ARG A 226 46.97 -2.62 -49.49
C ARG A 226 47.83 -1.40 -49.20
#